data_AF-A0A9D1B4F9-F1
#
_entry.id   AF-A0A9D1B4F9-F1
#
_cell.length_a   1.000
_cell.length_b   1.000
_cell.length_c   1.000
_cell.angle_alpha   90.00
_cell.angle_beta   90.00
_cell.angle_gamma   90.00
#
_symmetry.space_group_name_H-M   'P 1'
#
loop_
_entity.id
_entity.type
_entity.pdbx_description
1 polymer ?
#
loop_
_entity_poly.entity_id
_entity_poly.type
_entity_poly.pdbx_seq_one_letter_code
_entity_poly.pdbx_strand_id
1 'polypeptide(L)'
;MAAVMAAAPATANWVTKLDLQDMKGFADAPVVHVYSSDGEKWDKVDTNRATNFKLGFDAECKWGGKGHKAYKGYFEVNGFSLAGNVYPEGEGVGIETAQWVKSDLRWTGENTTFKPTQVCNSELDKRLATQAGKSKYEWLAKGFSVNYADAVRARYVLFCYGTGLGKSDIADNPARVNVRVVCDPSAKAKAKIPKPKPKPKQAKLVPAVKAIKLKLDPVNYQGACPAKVKVDAGITLNYPAEVKYQYVGDKGHKSPVFTLKNKGKAGSWNLAPWNRTIKVPVTQGKLAIGPAKGDYLHNGWMKVKVLSPKPMTSKAVLFKFRCQRTPSKGPGKLQLPKPGQKPGLPALRSGTGGKQPAPTHKPREIVVVGSKAKKDKKDTAAQPLLRVPAAD
;
A
#
# COMPACT_ATOMS: atom_id res chain seq x y z
N MET A 1 -34.04 -32.98 96.59
CA MET A 1 -32.95 -33.37 95.66
C MET A 1 -33.36 -32.93 94.26
N ALA A 2 -32.79 -31.84 93.75
CA ALA A 2 -33.01 -31.41 92.37
C ALA A 2 -32.00 -32.13 91.48
N ALA A 3 -32.47 -33.02 90.62
CA ALA A 3 -31.63 -33.66 89.62
C ALA A 3 -31.25 -32.61 88.56
N VAL A 4 -30.00 -32.16 88.59
CA VAL A 4 -29.41 -31.37 87.51
C VAL A 4 -29.30 -32.31 86.31
N MET A 5 -30.24 -32.21 85.38
CA MET A 5 -30.09 -32.87 84.08
C MET A 5 -28.91 -32.21 83.36
N ALA A 6 -27.78 -32.90 83.29
CA ALA A 6 -26.67 -32.50 82.45
C ALA A 6 -27.16 -32.52 81.01
N ALA A 7 -27.34 -31.34 80.42
CA ALA A 7 -27.63 -31.22 79.00
C ALA A 7 -26.51 -31.93 78.23
N ALA A 8 -26.86 -32.88 77.38
CA ALA A 8 -25.90 -33.51 76.49
C ALA A 8 -25.15 -32.40 75.72
N PRO A 9 -23.82 -32.50 75.56
CA PRO A 9 -23.05 -31.49 74.87
C PRO A 9 -23.65 -31.27 73.49
N ALA A 10 -24.08 -30.03 73.22
CA ALA A 10 -24.63 -29.66 71.92
C ALA A 10 -23.59 -30.02 70.86
N THR A 11 -23.94 -30.93 69.95
CA THR A 11 -23.06 -31.32 68.86
C THR A 11 -22.89 -30.11 67.95
N ALA A 12 -21.70 -29.51 67.97
CA ALA A 12 -21.38 -28.37 67.12
C ALA A 12 -21.29 -28.80 65.66
N ASN A 13 -21.61 -27.87 64.75
CA ASN A 13 -21.14 -28.00 63.38
C ASN A 13 -19.70 -27.58 63.27
N TRP A 14 -18.99 -28.18 62.33
CA TRP A 14 -17.72 -27.65 61.87
C TRP A 14 -17.51 -27.88 60.38
N VAL A 15 -16.78 -26.96 59.75
CA VAL A 15 -16.25 -27.10 58.40
C VAL A 15 -15.11 -28.12 58.49
N THR A 16 -15.22 -29.24 57.76
CA THR A 16 -14.12 -30.22 57.67
C THR A 16 -13.21 -29.95 56.48
N LYS A 17 -13.73 -29.29 55.44
CA LYS A 17 -13.00 -29.00 54.22
C LYS A 17 -13.53 -27.74 53.55
N LEU A 18 -12.60 -26.90 53.09
CA LEU A 18 -12.88 -25.79 52.19
C LEU A 18 -11.63 -25.56 51.35
N ASP A 19 -11.66 -26.02 50.10
CA ASP A 19 -10.60 -25.85 49.13
C ASP A 19 -11.10 -25.04 47.94
N LEU A 20 -10.29 -24.06 47.53
CA LEU A 20 -10.49 -23.31 46.31
C LEU A 20 -9.32 -23.58 45.39
N GLN A 21 -9.62 -24.14 44.22
CA GLN A 21 -8.60 -24.51 43.25
C GLN A 21 -8.50 -23.47 42.15
N ASP A 22 -7.28 -23.00 41.93
CA ASP A 22 -6.95 -22.09 40.85
C ASP A 22 -7.23 -22.78 39.50
N MET A 23 -7.87 -22.05 38.58
CA MET A 23 -8.09 -22.54 37.23
C MET A 23 -6.75 -22.63 36.48
N LYS A 24 -6.40 -23.81 35.98
CA LYS A 24 -5.17 -24.01 35.21
C LYS A 24 -5.23 -23.24 33.89
N GLY A 25 -4.27 -22.35 33.67
CA GLY A 25 -4.13 -21.58 32.44
C GLY A 25 -5.09 -20.40 32.33
N PHE A 26 -5.43 -20.01 31.09
CA PHE A 26 -6.18 -18.79 30.78
C PHE A 26 -7.49 -19.04 30.02
N ALA A 27 -7.85 -20.28 29.70
CA ALA A 27 -9.04 -20.57 28.89
C ALA A 27 -10.32 -20.00 29.54
N ASP A 28 -10.45 -20.23 30.85
CA ASP A 28 -11.58 -19.78 31.68
C ASP A 28 -11.21 -18.56 32.54
N ALA A 29 -10.13 -17.85 32.22
CA ALA A 29 -9.72 -16.69 33.02
C ALA A 29 -10.74 -15.54 32.89
N PRO A 30 -11.15 -14.90 33.99
CA PRO A 30 -11.97 -13.69 33.97
C PRO A 30 -11.38 -12.62 33.04
N VAL A 31 -12.24 -11.97 32.27
CA VAL A 31 -11.84 -10.99 31.25
C VAL A 31 -12.17 -9.57 31.71
N VAL A 32 -11.14 -8.75 31.92
CA VAL A 32 -11.28 -7.33 32.28
C VAL A 32 -11.01 -6.46 31.07
N HIS A 33 -11.98 -5.61 30.74
CA HIS A 33 -11.90 -4.69 29.59
C HIS A 33 -11.36 -3.33 30.02
N VAL A 34 -10.43 -2.80 29.23
CA VAL A 34 -9.81 -1.50 29.44
C VAL A 34 -9.85 -0.72 28.14
N TYR A 35 -10.31 0.52 28.18
CA TYR A 35 -10.46 1.38 27.02
C TYR A 35 -9.65 2.67 27.17
N SER A 36 -9.42 3.32 26.03
CA SER A 36 -8.74 4.61 25.95
C SER A 36 -9.75 5.73 25.70
N SER A 37 -9.84 6.68 26.62
CA SER A 37 -10.79 7.78 26.56
C SER A 37 -10.39 8.88 25.56
N ASP A 38 -9.10 9.03 25.27
CA ASP A 38 -8.52 10.11 24.44
C ASP A 38 -7.69 9.62 23.24
N GLY A 39 -7.46 8.30 23.14
CA GLY A 39 -6.61 7.70 22.12
C GLY A 39 -5.11 7.90 22.37
N GLU A 40 -4.69 8.32 23.58
CA GLU A 40 -3.29 8.43 23.98
C GLU A 40 -2.82 7.25 24.82
N LYS A 41 -3.67 6.70 25.69
CA LYS A 41 -3.32 5.53 26.51
C LYS A 41 -4.58 4.84 26.98
N TRP A 42 -4.48 3.59 27.42
CA TRP A 42 -5.57 2.93 28.12
C TRP A 42 -5.66 3.50 29.54
N ASP A 43 -6.75 4.18 29.85
CA ASP A 43 -6.90 4.99 31.05
C ASP A 43 -8.17 4.68 31.85
N LYS A 44 -9.10 3.88 31.30
CA LYS A 44 -10.34 3.52 31.97
C LYS A 44 -10.62 2.04 31.89
N VAL A 45 -11.09 1.47 33.00
CA VAL A 45 -11.58 0.08 33.07
C VAL A 45 -13.09 0.10 32.87
N ASP A 46 -13.65 -0.89 32.19
CA ASP A 46 -15.10 -1.06 32.03
C ASP A 46 -15.72 -1.54 33.35
N THR A 47 -16.35 -0.61 34.07
CA THR A 47 -17.02 -0.88 35.35
C THR A 47 -18.45 -1.40 35.19
N ASN A 48 -19.01 -1.33 33.97
CA ASN A 48 -20.40 -1.70 33.71
C ASN A 48 -20.52 -3.16 33.27
N ARG A 49 -19.47 -3.69 32.63
CA ARG A 49 -19.42 -5.08 32.19
C ARG A 49 -19.16 -6.02 33.36
N ALA A 50 -20.04 -7.00 33.52
CA ALA A 50 -19.80 -8.09 34.46
C ALA A 50 -18.68 -8.99 33.94
N THR A 51 -17.81 -9.39 34.85
CA THR A 51 -16.71 -10.32 34.66
C THR A 51 -17.09 -11.63 35.33
N ASN A 52 -17.15 -12.71 34.56
CA ASN A 52 -17.45 -14.03 35.10
C ASN A 52 -16.20 -14.62 35.75
N PHE A 53 -16.29 -14.91 37.05
CA PHE A 53 -15.28 -15.64 37.80
C PHE A 53 -15.74 -17.09 37.98
N LYS A 54 -14.81 -18.02 37.79
CA LYS A 54 -14.99 -19.45 37.99
C LYS A 54 -13.78 -20.02 38.71
N LEU A 55 -14.00 -20.75 39.79
CA LEU A 55 -12.93 -21.47 40.52
C LEU A 55 -13.38 -22.88 40.82
N GLY A 56 -12.40 -23.79 40.90
CA GLY A 56 -12.66 -25.12 41.47
C GLY A 56 -13.01 -24.97 42.94
N PHE A 57 -13.99 -25.74 43.39
CA PHE A 57 -14.58 -25.61 44.71
C PHE A 57 -14.81 -26.99 45.29
N ASP A 58 -14.39 -27.19 46.53
CA ASP A 58 -14.59 -28.42 47.27
C ASP A 58 -14.79 -28.08 48.75
N ALA A 59 -16.01 -28.32 49.25
CA ALA A 59 -16.38 -27.94 50.59
C ALA A 59 -17.18 -29.04 51.29
N GLU A 60 -16.88 -29.25 52.56
CA GLU A 60 -17.55 -30.24 53.40
C GLU A 60 -17.83 -29.66 54.78
N CYS A 61 -19.08 -29.82 55.24
CA CYS A 61 -19.49 -29.56 56.61
C CYS A 61 -19.84 -30.90 57.26
N LYS A 62 -19.35 -31.13 58.47
CA LYS A 62 -19.74 -32.28 59.29
C LYS A 62 -20.74 -31.84 60.35
N TRP A 63 -21.89 -32.50 60.36
CA TRP A 63 -22.96 -32.30 61.36
C TRP A 63 -22.98 -33.49 62.33
N GLY A 64 -23.07 -33.22 63.64
CA GLY A 64 -23.06 -34.25 64.69
C GLY A 64 -24.43 -34.81 65.10
N GLY A 65 -25.55 -34.31 64.56
CA GLY A 65 -26.93 -34.75 64.90
C GLY A 65 -27.75 -35.34 63.72
N LYS A 66 -29.09 -35.42 63.84
CA LYS A 66 -30.01 -36.00 62.83
C LYS A 66 -30.72 -34.98 61.90
N GLY A 67 -30.14 -33.80 61.66
CA GLY A 67 -30.78 -32.69 60.93
C GLY A 67 -30.23 -32.47 59.51
N HIS A 68 -30.92 -31.66 58.71
CA HIS A 68 -30.45 -31.25 57.38
C HIS A 68 -29.32 -30.21 57.49
N LYS A 69 -28.31 -30.31 56.65
CA LYS A 69 -27.20 -29.35 56.60
C LYS A 69 -27.66 -28.10 55.84
N ALA A 70 -27.54 -26.92 56.45
CA ALA A 70 -27.79 -25.66 55.76
C ALA A 70 -26.45 -25.00 55.46
N TYR A 71 -26.15 -24.87 54.16
CA TYR A 71 -24.95 -24.21 53.68
C TYR A 71 -25.30 -22.81 53.19
N LYS A 72 -24.45 -21.84 53.52
CA LYS A 72 -24.43 -20.54 52.86
C LYS A 72 -23.00 -20.16 52.58
N GLY A 73 -22.76 -19.49 51.48
CA GLY A 73 -21.44 -18.95 51.22
C GLY A 73 -21.48 -17.66 50.43
N TYR A 74 -20.38 -16.95 50.53
CA TYR A 74 -20.17 -15.66 49.89
C TYR A 74 -18.85 -15.71 49.14
N PHE A 75 -18.90 -15.31 47.87
CA PHE A 75 -17.72 -15.26 47.02
C PHE A 75 -17.29 -13.81 46.82
N GLU A 76 -16.05 -13.51 47.18
CA GLU A 76 -15.47 -12.17 47.14
C GLU A 76 -14.21 -12.19 46.28
N VAL A 77 -14.00 -11.14 45.48
CA VAL A 77 -12.77 -10.95 44.71
C VAL A 77 -12.30 -9.53 44.88
N ASN A 78 -11.05 -9.35 45.32
CA ASN A 78 -10.48 -8.03 45.53
C ASN A 78 -10.50 -7.21 44.24
N GLY A 79 -10.99 -5.97 44.32
CA GLY A 79 -11.15 -5.10 43.16
C GLY A 79 -12.48 -5.22 42.43
N PHE A 80 -13.39 -6.09 42.89
CA PHE A 80 -14.68 -6.31 42.26
C PHE A 80 -15.84 -6.29 43.26
N SER A 81 -17.03 -5.94 42.78
CA SER A 81 -18.29 -6.00 43.51
C SER A 81 -19.27 -6.95 42.82
N LEU A 82 -20.19 -7.52 43.60
CA LEU A 82 -21.18 -8.45 43.10
C LEU A 82 -22.16 -7.75 42.15
N ALA A 83 -22.29 -8.26 40.92
CA ALA A 83 -23.16 -7.68 39.89
C ALA A 83 -24.37 -8.57 39.55
N GLY A 84 -24.34 -9.83 39.97
CA GLY A 84 -25.40 -10.82 39.77
C GLY A 84 -25.48 -11.80 40.94
N ASN A 85 -26.13 -12.93 40.74
CA ASN A 85 -26.22 -13.97 41.77
C ASN A 85 -24.93 -14.78 41.86
N VAL A 86 -24.60 -15.23 43.07
CA VAL A 86 -23.55 -16.22 43.30
C VAL A 86 -24.20 -17.60 43.23
N TYR A 87 -23.74 -18.45 42.32
CA TYR A 87 -24.22 -19.81 42.20
C TYR A 87 -23.07 -20.80 42.41
N PRO A 88 -23.12 -21.67 43.44
CA PRO A 88 -22.55 -23.00 43.25
C PRO A 88 -23.36 -23.65 42.12
N GLU A 89 -22.72 -23.96 40.99
CA GLU A 89 -23.44 -24.46 39.82
C GLU A 89 -23.94 -25.89 40.05
N GLY A 90 -25.27 -26.08 39.90
CA GLY A 90 -26.00 -27.34 39.91
C GLY A 90 -27.44 -27.11 40.42
N GLU A 91 -28.45 -27.28 39.56
CA GLU A 91 -29.86 -27.14 39.95
C GLU A 91 -30.23 -28.17 41.03
N GLY A 92 -30.59 -27.71 42.24
CA GLY A 92 -30.92 -28.60 43.36
C GLY A 92 -29.72 -29.36 43.95
N VAL A 93 -28.50 -29.01 43.55
CA VAL A 93 -27.26 -29.66 43.94
C VAL A 93 -26.70 -28.90 45.14
N GLY A 94 -26.64 -29.55 46.31
CA GLY A 94 -26.07 -28.94 47.52
C GLY A 94 -24.60 -28.57 47.31
N ILE A 95 -24.09 -27.66 48.14
CA ILE A 95 -22.67 -27.26 48.19
C ILE A 95 -21.74 -28.49 48.27
N GLU A 96 -22.21 -29.60 48.85
CA GLU A 96 -21.54 -30.90 48.97
C GLU A 96 -21.13 -31.55 47.63
N THR A 97 -21.76 -31.13 46.54
CA THR A 97 -21.61 -31.72 45.20
C THR A 97 -21.17 -30.71 44.15
N ALA A 98 -21.03 -29.44 44.54
CA ALA A 98 -20.56 -28.38 43.66
C ALA A 98 -19.06 -28.54 43.42
N GLN A 99 -18.65 -28.68 42.16
CA GLN A 99 -17.23 -28.72 41.77
C GLN A 99 -16.68 -27.33 41.48
N TRP A 100 -17.56 -26.34 41.30
CA TRP A 100 -17.21 -24.98 40.88
C TRP A 100 -18.04 -23.96 41.61
N VAL A 101 -17.42 -22.82 41.94
CA VAL A 101 -18.12 -21.60 42.30
C VAL A 101 -18.04 -20.61 41.14
N LYS A 102 -19.18 -20.02 40.77
CA LYS A 102 -19.24 -18.97 39.77
C LYS A 102 -19.93 -17.71 40.28
N SER A 103 -19.43 -16.56 39.82
CA SER A 103 -20.06 -15.29 40.11
C SER A 103 -19.77 -14.27 39.02
N ASP A 104 -20.76 -13.43 38.74
CA ASP A 104 -20.63 -12.27 37.89
C ASP A 104 -20.31 -11.04 38.73
N LEU A 105 -19.11 -10.48 38.54
CA LEU A 105 -18.60 -9.38 39.35
C LEU A 105 -18.24 -8.18 38.46
N ARG A 106 -18.46 -6.95 38.93
CA ARG A 106 -18.07 -5.72 38.24
C ARG A 106 -16.81 -5.14 38.86
N TRP A 107 -15.92 -4.61 38.02
CA TRP A 107 -14.71 -3.95 38.49
C TRP A 107 -15.03 -2.67 39.27
N THR A 108 -14.48 -2.55 40.48
CA THR A 108 -14.50 -1.32 41.29
C THR A 108 -13.11 -0.75 41.48
N GLY A 109 -12.08 -1.60 41.45
CA GLY A 109 -10.69 -1.22 41.74
C GLY A 109 -10.41 -0.97 43.23
N GLU A 110 -11.37 -1.23 44.12
CA GLU A 110 -11.21 -1.09 45.55
C GLU A 110 -10.43 -2.28 46.14
N ASN A 111 -9.59 -2.04 47.15
CA ASN A 111 -8.88 -3.09 47.89
C ASN A 111 -8.01 -4.04 47.04
N THR A 112 -7.52 -3.57 45.89
CA THR A 112 -6.65 -4.36 44.99
C THR A 112 -5.40 -3.58 44.59
N THR A 113 -4.28 -4.30 44.46
CA THR A 113 -3.03 -3.78 43.88
C THR A 113 -3.00 -3.95 42.36
N PHE A 114 -3.91 -4.75 41.80
CA PHE A 114 -4.00 -5.00 40.36
C PHE A 114 -4.54 -3.77 39.63
N LYS A 115 -3.78 -3.27 38.65
CA LYS A 115 -4.14 -2.08 37.87
C LYS A 115 -4.22 -2.45 36.38
N PRO A 116 -5.41 -2.83 35.86
CA PRO A 116 -5.57 -3.25 34.46
C PRO A 116 -5.05 -2.22 33.44
N THR A 117 -5.20 -0.93 33.72
CA THR A 117 -4.67 0.15 32.89
C THR A 117 -3.14 0.15 32.82
N GLN A 118 -2.46 -0.13 33.93
CA GLN A 118 -1.00 -0.26 33.94
C GLN A 118 -0.54 -1.47 33.14
N VAL A 119 -1.24 -2.62 33.24
CA VAL A 119 -0.95 -3.82 32.45
C VAL A 119 -0.98 -3.50 30.94
N CYS A 120 -2.05 -2.85 30.46
CA CYS A 120 -2.15 -2.46 29.05
C CYS A 120 -1.03 -1.51 28.61
N ASN A 121 -0.71 -0.49 29.40
CA ASN A 121 0.28 0.51 29.01
C ASN A 121 1.72 -0.04 29.09
N SER A 122 2.05 -0.86 30.09
CA SER A 122 3.36 -1.51 30.16
C SER A 122 3.57 -2.51 29.02
N GLU A 123 2.53 -3.24 28.61
CA GLU A 123 2.60 -4.12 27.45
C GLU A 123 2.70 -3.35 26.13
N LEU A 124 2.07 -2.17 26.04
CA LEU A 124 2.23 -1.26 24.90
C LEU A 124 3.69 -0.85 24.75
N ASP A 125 4.32 -0.41 25.84
CA ASP A 125 5.72 0.04 25.83
C ASP A 125 6.65 -1.11 25.39
N LYS A 126 6.42 -2.34 25.86
CA LYS A 126 7.15 -3.54 25.39
C LYS A 126 6.97 -3.78 23.90
N ARG A 127 5.76 -3.63 23.36
CA ARG A 127 5.47 -3.82 21.92
C ARG A 127 6.09 -2.74 21.05
N LEU A 128 6.13 -1.50 21.54
CA LEU A 128 6.79 -0.39 20.87
C LEU A 128 8.31 -0.58 20.83
N ALA A 129 8.90 -1.14 21.89
CA ALA A 129 10.31 -1.46 21.93
C ALA A 129 10.71 -2.62 21.00
N THR A 130 9.81 -3.59 20.78
CA THR A 130 10.13 -4.83 20.05
C THR A 130 9.67 -4.86 18.60
N GLN A 131 8.64 -4.10 18.21
CA GLN A 131 8.08 -4.12 16.85
C GLN A 131 8.34 -2.79 16.13
N ALA A 132 9.49 -2.69 15.47
CA ALA A 132 9.82 -1.56 14.61
C ALA A 132 8.79 -1.40 13.47
N GLY A 133 8.32 -0.17 13.25
CA GLY A 133 7.43 0.19 12.15
C GLY A 133 5.94 0.30 12.49
N LYS A 134 5.51 -0.09 13.70
CA LYS A 134 4.18 0.27 14.21
C LYS A 134 4.28 1.41 15.19
N SER A 135 3.49 2.44 14.95
CA SER A 135 3.31 3.57 15.86
C SER A 135 2.44 3.19 17.06
N LYS A 136 2.58 3.99 18.12
CA LYS A 136 1.72 3.97 19.31
C LYS A 136 0.22 3.98 18.96
N TYR A 137 -0.17 4.84 18.02
CA TYR A 137 -1.56 4.98 17.59
C TYR A 137 -2.09 3.77 16.83
N GLU A 138 -1.24 3.06 16.09
CA GLU A 138 -1.65 1.81 15.41
C GLU A 138 -1.93 0.69 16.41
N TRP A 139 -1.15 0.59 17.49
CA TRP A 139 -1.42 -0.37 18.57
C TRP A 139 -2.69 -0.02 19.34
N LEU A 140 -2.86 1.24 19.74
CA LEU A 140 -4.06 1.72 20.41
C LEU A 140 -5.31 1.54 19.52
N ALA A 141 -5.20 1.79 18.22
CA ALA A 141 -6.31 1.61 17.27
C ALA A 141 -6.70 0.14 17.08
N LYS A 142 -5.75 -0.79 17.21
CA LYS A 142 -5.99 -2.23 17.04
C LYS A 142 -6.45 -2.90 18.32
N GLY A 143 -5.99 -2.46 19.48
CA GLY A 143 -6.16 -3.19 20.74
C GLY A 143 -5.34 -4.48 20.78
N PHE A 144 -5.30 -5.11 21.96
CA PHE A 144 -4.70 -6.43 22.18
C PHE A 144 -5.16 -7.01 23.53
N SER A 145 -4.82 -8.28 23.79
CA SER A 145 -5.10 -8.94 25.06
C SER A 145 -3.80 -9.36 25.74
N VAL A 146 -3.79 -9.30 27.08
CA VAL A 146 -2.66 -9.67 27.94
C VAL A 146 -3.15 -10.68 28.96
N ASN A 147 -2.46 -11.80 29.06
CA ASN A 147 -2.70 -12.80 30.09
C ASN A 147 -1.84 -12.44 31.31
N TYR A 148 -2.44 -12.29 32.48
CA TYR A 148 -1.75 -11.92 33.72
C TYR A 148 -2.01 -12.99 34.79
N ALA A 149 -0.96 -13.70 35.19
CA ALA A 149 -1.06 -14.75 36.19
C ALA A 149 -1.23 -14.17 37.59
N ASP A 150 -1.97 -14.86 38.47
CA ASP A 150 -2.17 -14.52 39.89
C ASP A 150 -2.58 -13.06 40.13
N ALA A 151 -3.35 -12.51 39.20
CA ALA A 151 -3.67 -11.09 39.11
C ALA A 151 -4.46 -10.60 40.33
N VAL A 152 -5.45 -11.38 40.77
CA VAL A 152 -6.36 -11.00 41.86
C VAL A 152 -6.51 -12.12 42.86
N ARG A 153 -6.92 -11.76 44.08
CA ARG A 153 -7.21 -12.70 45.15
C ARG A 153 -8.72 -12.88 45.25
N ALA A 154 -9.16 -14.11 45.13
CA ALA A 154 -10.53 -14.51 45.41
C ALA A 154 -10.60 -15.17 46.79
N ARG A 155 -11.75 -15.10 47.44
CA ARG A 155 -12.03 -15.72 48.73
C ARG A 155 -13.45 -16.25 48.70
N TYR A 156 -13.65 -17.43 49.25
CA TYR A 156 -14.99 -17.95 49.54
C TYR A 156 -15.14 -18.07 51.05
N VAL A 157 -16.19 -17.48 51.60
CA VAL A 157 -16.55 -17.59 53.01
C VAL A 157 -17.71 -18.56 53.12
N LEU A 158 -17.47 -19.71 53.73
CA LEU A 158 -18.44 -20.78 53.93
C LEU A 158 -19.01 -20.71 55.36
N PHE A 159 -20.33 -20.77 55.46
CA PHE A 159 -21.08 -20.86 56.71
C PHE A 159 -21.77 -22.23 56.79
N CYS A 160 -21.43 -23.03 57.80
CA CYS A 160 -22.11 -24.27 58.13
C CYS A 160 -23.14 -24.00 59.23
N TYR A 161 -24.42 -23.87 58.88
CA TYR A 161 -25.48 -23.64 59.86
C TYR A 161 -26.05 -24.94 60.39
N GLY A 162 -26.40 -24.93 61.68
CA GLY A 162 -27.17 -26.00 62.30
C GLY A 162 -28.66 -25.74 62.17
N THR A 163 -29.44 -26.74 61.76
CA THR A 163 -30.89 -26.68 61.93
C THR A 163 -31.20 -26.92 63.41
N GLY A 164 -31.49 -25.87 64.19
CA GLY A 164 -31.82 -25.95 65.63
C GLY A 164 -30.86 -25.18 66.54
N LEU A 165 -30.70 -25.62 67.80
CA LEU A 165 -29.83 -24.99 68.83
C LEU A 165 -28.31 -25.17 68.60
N GLY A 166 -27.90 -25.59 67.40
CA GLY A 166 -26.49 -25.84 67.06
C GLY A 166 -25.71 -24.55 66.81
N LYS A 167 -24.42 -24.53 67.20
CA LYS A 167 -23.49 -23.45 66.86
C LYS A 167 -23.15 -23.51 65.36
N SER A 168 -23.07 -22.35 64.70
CA SER A 168 -22.58 -22.23 63.33
C SER A 168 -21.05 -22.17 63.30
N ASP A 169 -20.45 -22.73 62.27
CA ASP A 169 -19.01 -22.59 61.99
C ASP A 169 -18.78 -21.82 60.69
N ILE A 170 -17.65 -21.13 60.61
CA ILE A 170 -17.28 -20.27 59.49
C ILE A 170 -15.84 -20.58 59.11
N ALA A 171 -15.63 -20.90 57.82
CA ALA A 171 -14.30 -21.02 57.26
C ALA A 171 -14.17 -20.16 56.02
N ASP A 172 -12.94 -19.74 55.73
CA ASP A 172 -12.60 -19.11 54.48
C ASP A 172 -11.28 -19.62 53.95
N ASN A 173 -11.17 -19.67 52.63
CA ASN A 173 -9.93 -20.02 51.95
C ASN A 173 -9.72 -19.07 50.76
N PRO A 174 -8.55 -18.41 50.64
CA PRO A 174 -8.22 -17.56 49.51
C PRO A 174 -7.58 -18.34 48.34
N ALA A 175 -7.86 -17.92 47.11
CA ALA A 175 -7.25 -18.44 45.88
C ALA A 175 -6.67 -17.30 45.02
N ARG A 176 -5.68 -17.61 44.18
CA ARG A 176 -5.06 -16.65 43.25
C ARG A 176 -5.60 -16.86 41.85
N VAL A 177 -6.17 -15.81 41.27
CA VAL A 177 -6.91 -15.95 40.00
C VAL A 177 -6.17 -15.26 38.88
N ASN A 178 -5.91 -16.03 37.82
CA ASN A 178 -5.42 -15.53 36.54
C ASN A 178 -6.46 -14.61 35.91
N VAL A 179 -6.04 -13.49 35.33
CA VAL A 179 -6.94 -12.55 34.63
C VAL A 179 -6.45 -12.33 33.22
N ARG A 180 -7.38 -12.26 32.26
CA ARG A 180 -7.12 -11.78 30.92
C ARG A 180 -7.54 -10.32 30.83
N VAL A 181 -6.59 -9.42 30.56
CA VAL A 181 -6.88 -8.00 30.34
C VAL A 181 -7.03 -7.76 28.84
N VAL A 182 -8.18 -7.28 28.41
CA VAL A 182 -8.44 -6.87 27.03
C VAL A 182 -8.30 -5.36 26.93
N CYS A 183 -7.25 -4.92 26.26
CA CYS A 183 -6.96 -3.53 25.94
C CYS A 183 -7.71 -3.19 24.65
N ASP A 184 -8.94 -2.69 24.77
CA ASP A 184 -9.87 -2.49 23.66
C ASP A 184 -9.35 -1.48 22.62
N PRO A 185 -9.70 -1.65 21.34
CA PRO A 185 -9.33 -0.73 20.28
C PRO A 185 -9.92 0.68 20.48
N SER A 186 -9.12 1.71 20.19
CA SER A 186 -9.52 3.11 20.29
C SER A 186 -9.78 3.75 18.92
N ALA A 187 -11.04 4.12 18.67
CA ALA A 187 -11.42 4.89 17.49
C ALA A 187 -10.74 6.27 17.45
N LYS A 188 -10.49 6.89 18.61
CA LYS A 188 -9.79 8.17 18.73
C LYS A 188 -8.32 8.04 18.34
N ALA A 189 -7.65 6.96 18.73
CA ALA A 189 -6.29 6.68 18.29
C ALA A 189 -6.23 6.44 16.78
N LYS A 190 -7.21 5.72 16.22
CA LYS A 190 -7.31 5.49 14.76
C LYS A 190 -7.37 6.79 13.97
N ALA A 191 -8.08 7.81 14.47
CA ALA A 191 -8.16 9.12 13.85
C ALA A 191 -6.82 9.91 13.89
N LYS A 192 -5.91 9.58 14.82
CA LYS A 192 -4.60 10.20 14.97
C LYS A 192 -3.51 9.55 14.11
N ILE A 193 -3.77 8.42 13.45
CA ILE A 193 -2.80 7.76 12.57
C ILE A 193 -2.55 8.68 11.36
N PRO A 194 -1.30 9.13 11.10
CA PRO A 194 -0.99 9.95 9.95
C PRO A 194 -1.43 9.24 8.67
N LYS A 195 -2.29 9.90 7.87
CA LYS A 195 -2.70 9.34 6.59
C LYS A 195 -1.45 9.12 5.73
N PRO A 196 -1.33 7.98 5.03
CA PRO A 196 -0.21 7.75 4.13
C PRO A 196 -0.09 8.94 3.19
N LYS A 197 1.10 9.55 3.11
CA LYS A 197 1.33 10.64 2.16
C LYS A 197 0.89 10.15 0.77
N PRO A 198 0.06 10.91 0.03
CA PRO A 198 -0.36 10.49 -1.29
C PRO A 198 0.89 10.20 -2.12
N LYS A 199 0.97 9.00 -2.70
CA LYS A 199 2.09 8.62 -3.55
C LYS A 199 2.24 9.70 -4.65
N PRO A 200 3.45 10.20 -4.92
CA PRO A 200 3.66 11.16 -5.98
C PRO A 200 3.07 10.60 -7.28
N LYS A 201 2.15 11.31 -7.91
CA LYS A 201 1.66 10.94 -9.25
C LYS A 201 2.85 11.05 -10.20
N GLN A 202 3.29 9.94 -10.77
CA GLN A 202 4.34 9.94 -11.78
C GLN A 202 3.85 10.77 -12.99
N ALA A 203 4.66 11.75 -13.41
CA ALA A 203 4.35 12.56 -14.58
C ALA A 203 4.35 11.68 -15.84
N LYS A 204 3.27 11.73 -16.62
CA LYS A 204 3.20 11.02 -17.90
C LYS A 204 4.10 11.73 -18.92
N LEU A 205 5.16 11.06 -19.34
CA LEU A 205 6.06 11.56 -20.38
C LEU A 205 5.28 11.74 -21.70
N VAL A 206 5.20 12.98 -22.17
CA VAL A 206 4.63 13.31 -23.48
C VAL A 206 5.69 13.00 -24.56
N PRO A 207 5.35 12.32 -25.67
CA PRO A 207 6.31 12.04 -26.73
C PRO A 207 6.80 13.33 -27.41
N ALA A 208 8.06 13.37 -27.81
CA ALA A 208 8.66 14.54 -28.46
C ALA A 208 7.98 14.88 -29.80
N VAL A 209 7.57 13.88 -30.56
CA VAL A 209 6.91 14.06 -31.86
C VAL A 209 5.40 13.91 -31.70
N LYS A 210 4.65 14.92 -32.15
CA LYS A 210 3.19 15.00 -32.10
C LYS A 210 2.55 14.47 -33.38
N ALA A 211 3.07 14.86 -34.55
CA ALA A 211 2.48 14.52 -35.84
C ALA A 211 3.53 14.55 -36.97
N ILE A 212 3.25 13.84 -38.06
CA ILE A 212 4.04 13.87 -39.29
C ILE A 212 3.07 13.98 -40.48
N LYS A 213 3.31 14.95 -41.36
CA LYS A 213 2.57 15.16 -42.62
C LYS A 213 3.50 14.87 -43.78
N LEU A 214 2.99 14.19 -44.81
CA LEU A 214 3.73 13.85 -46.02
C LEU A 214 2.91 14.30 -47.23
N LYS A 215 3.59 14.87 -48.22
CA LYS A 215 3.04 15.28 -49.51
C LYS A 215 3.97 14.75 -50.62
N LEU A 216 3.36 14.31 -51.71
CA LEU A 216 4.07 13.87 -52.92
C LEU A 216 3.69 14.81 -54.06
N ASP A 217 4.64 15.12 -54.92
CA ASP A 217 4.43 15.92 -56.12
C ASP A 217 5.24 15.36 -57.31
N PRO A 218 4.61 14.83 -58.36
CA PRO A 218 3.16 14.61 -58.51
C PRO A 218 2.69 13.32 -57.82
N VAL A 219 1.42 13.30 -57.36
CA VAL A 219 0.74 12.08 -56.87
C VAL A 219 0.30 11.20 -58.05
N ASN A 220 -0.16 11.83 -59.13
CA ASN A 220 -0.56 11.18 -60.37
C ASN A 220 0.26 11.75 -61.51
N TYR A 221 1.00 10.90 -62.22
CA TYR A 221 1.85 11.33 -63.35
C TYR A 221 1.47 10.56 -64.61
N GLN A 222 1.43 11.27 -65.74
CA GLN A 222 1.29 10.68 -67.07
C GLN A 222 2.27 11.36 -68.02
N GLY A 223 3.18 10.60 -68.62
CA GLY A 223 4.19 11.16 -69.53
C GLY A 223 5.43 10.27 -69.66
N ALA A 224 6.50 10.87 -70.17
CA ALA A 224 7.76 10.19 -70.40
C ALA A 224 8.43 9.74 -69.09
N CYS A 225 9.02 8.54 -69.09
CA CYS A 225 9.86 8.07 -68.00
C CYS A 225 11.34 8.01 -68.45
N PRO A 226 12.31 8.31 -67.57
CA PRO A 226 12.22 8.38 -66.10
C PRO A 226 11.55 9.66 -65.56
N ALA A 227 10.65 9.50 -64.59
CA ALA A 227 9.96 10.60 -63.93
C ALA A 227 10.39 10.75 -62.47
N LYS A 228 10.52 12.00 -61.99
CA LYS A 228 10.89 12.29 -60.60
C LYS A 228 9.62 12.56 -59.78
N VAL A 229 9.50 11.92 -58.62
CA VAL A 229 8.53 12.28 -57.59
C VAL A 229 9.26 13.01 -56.46
N LYS A 230 8.82 14.24 -56.19
CA LYS A 230 9.29 15.04 -55.07
C LYS A 230 8.50 14.67 -53.80
N VAL A 231 9.23 14.51 -52.72
CA VAL A 231 8.71 14.07 -51.42
C VAL A 231 8.96 15.18 -50.43
N ASP A 232 7.89 15.87 -50.05
CA ASP A 232 7.91 16.95 -49.08
C ASP A 232 7.21 16.47 -47.80
N ALA A 233 7.88 16.59 -46.66
CA ALA A 233 7.32 16.19 -45.38
C ALA A 233 7.47 17.27 -44.32
N GLY A 234 6.59 17.25 -43.33
CA GLY A 234 6.64 18.11 -42.16
C GLY A 234 6.43 17.31 -40.88
N ILE A 235 7.08 17.72 -39.79
CA ILE A 235 6.99 17.11 -38.47
C ILE A 235 6.57 18.16 -37.43
N THR A 236 5.67 17.80 -36.53
CA THR A 236 5.25 18.65 -35.40
C THR A 236 5.84 18.10 -34.11
N LEU A 237 6.56 18.93 -33.37
CA LEU A 237 7.22 18.58 -32.11
C LEU A 237 6.54 19.24 -30.91
N ASN A 238 6.42 18.50 -29.79
CA ASN A 238 5.87 19.01 -28.53
C ASN A 238 6.91 19.82 -27.72
N TYR A 239 8.21 19.59 -27.95
CA TYR A 239 9.32 20.28 -27.30
C TYR A 239 10.60 20.16 -28.16
N PRO A 240 11.67 20.96 -27.89
CA PRO A 240 12.92 20.86 -28.63
C PRO A 240 13.49 19.43 -28.57
N ALA A 241 13.81 18.86 -29.73
CA ALA A 241 14.32 17.50 -29.82
C ALA A 241 15.14 17.29 -31.10
N GLU A 242 16.12 16.39 -31.02
CA GLU A 242 16.81 15.85 -32.20
C GLU A 242 16.02 14.66 -32.75
N VAL A 243 15.57 14.77 -34.00
CA VAL A 243 14.79 13.73 -34.66
C VAL A 243 15.58 13.13 -35.81
N LYS A 244 15.80 11.81 -35.75
CA LYS A 244 16.36 11.04 -36.87
C LYS A 244 15.22 10.38 -37.64
N TYR A 245 15.19 10.54 -38.95
CA TYR A 245 14.10 10.03 -39.78
C TYR A 245 14.60 9.55 -41.15
N GLN A 246 13.81 8.72 -41.81
CA GLN A 246 14.07 8.23 -43.16
C GLN A 246 12.75 8.12 -43.94
N TYR A 247 12.79 8.35 -45.24
CA TYR A 247 11.69 8.04 -46.15
C TYR A 247 11.74 6.55 -46.50
N VAL A 248 10.60 5.88 -46.45
CA VAL A 248 10.44 4.47 -46.81
C VAL A 248 9.35 4.38 -47.86
N GLY A 249 9.65 3.73 -48.98
CA GLY A 249 8.71 3.48 -50.07
C GLY A 249 8.38 2.00 -50.24
N ASP A 250 7.55 1.71 -51.23
CA ASP A 250 7.33 0.36 -51.75
C ASP A 250 8.63 -0.33 -52.20
N LYS A 251 8.62 -1.65 -52.34
CA LYS A 251 9.73 -2.46 -52.87
C LYS A 251 11.07 -2.29 -52.13
N GLY A 252 11.02 -1.94 -50.85
CA GLY A 252 12.20 -1.83 -50.00
C GLY A 252 13.02 -0.54 -50.20
N HIS A 253 12.53 0.42 -51.00
CA HIS A 253 13.21 1.69 -51.18
C HIS A 253 13.29 2.47 -49.86
N LYS A 254 14.49 2.94 -49.53
CA LYS A 254 14.77 3.75 -48.34
C LYS A 254 15.66 4.93 -48.74
N SER A 255 15.40 6.10 -48.17
CA SER A 255 16.34 7.21 -48.23
C SER A 255 17.49 7.00 -47.23
N PRO A 256 18.58 7.78 -47.32
CA PRO A 256 19.49 7.98 -46.20
C PRO A 256 18.74 8.44 -44.94
N VAL A 257 19.36 8.24 -43.78
CA VAL A 257 18.85 8.76 -42.51
C VAL A 257 19.17 10.25 -42.43
N PHE A 258 18.13 11.06 -42.30
CA PHE A 258 18.24 12.50 -42.10
C PHE A 258 18.11 12.82 -40.61
N THR A 259 18.73 13.93 -40.19
CA THR A 259 18.66 14.42 -38.82
C THR A 259 18.13 15.84 -38.81
N LEU A 260 17.01 16.06 -38.12
CA LEU A 260 16.47 17.37 -37.80
C LEU A 260 16.92 17.75 -36.38
N LYS A 261 17.80 18.74 -36.26
CA LYS A 261 18.21 19.30 -34.97
C LYS A 261 17.37 20.53 -34.67
N ASN A 262 16.25 20.36 -33.95
CA ASN A 262 15.48 21.50 -33.46
C ASN A 262 15.98 21.91 -32.08
N LYS A 263 16.77 22.99 -32.01
CA LYS A 263 17.17 23.65 -30.75
C LYS A 263 16.16 24.69 -30.26
N GLY A 264 15.11 24.96 -31.04
CA GLY A 264 14.10 26.00 -30.78
C GLY A 264 12.81 25.45 -30.17
N LYS A 265 11.77 26.29 -30.15
CA LYS A 265 10.47 26.03 -29.53
C LYS A 265 9.71 24.85 -30.18
N ALA A 266 8.67 24.37 -29.49
CA ALA A 266 7.67 23.47 -30.05
C ALA A 266 7.04 24.08 -31.32
N GLY A 267 6.70 23.24 -32.30
CA GLY A 267 6.21 23.75 -33.58
C GLY A 267 6.26 22.73 -34.72
N SER A 268 5.85 23.18 -35.91
CA SER A 268 5.90 22.38 -37.14
C SER A 268 7.11 22.77 -37.97
N TRP A 269 7.83 21.78 -38.47
CA TRP A 269 9.09 21.92 -39.18
C TRP A 269 9.06 21.11 -40.46
N ASN A 270 9.60 21.66 -41.55
CA ASN A 270 9.76 20.93 -42.80
C ASN A 270 10.97 20.01 -42.69
N LEU A 271 10.82 18.80 -43.23
CA LEU A 271 11.89 17.82 -43.38
C LEU A 271 12.63 18.09 -44.68
N ALA A 272 13.89 17.67 -44.75
CA ALA A 272 14.69 17.72 -45.96
C ALA A 272 13.94 17.04 -47.13
N PRO A 273 13.74 17.73 -48.26
CA PRO A 273 13.05 17.16 -49.42
C PRO A 273 13.85 15.98 -49.98
N TRP A 274 13.14 14.97 -50.47
CA TRP A 274 13.77 13.83 -51.13
C TRP A 274 13.13 13.58 -52.49
N ASN A 275 13.92 13.17 -53.47
CA ASN A 275 13.44 12.86 -54.81
C ASN A 275 13.63 11.38 -55.08
N ARG A 276 12.58 10.72 -55.57
CA ARG A 276 12.67 9.35 -56.09
C ARG A 276 12.45 9.39 -57.60
N THR A 277 13.28 8.63 -58.33
CA THR A 277 13.12 8.48 -59.77
C THR A 277 12.41 7.17 -60.06
N ILE A 278 11.28 7.24 -60.76
CA ILE A 278 10.55 6.09 -61.28
C ILE A 278 11.09 5.78 -62.67
N LYS A 279 11.73 4.62 -62.81
CA LYS A 279 12.25 4.09 -64.08
C LYS A 279 11.33 2.99 -64.58
N VAL A 280 11.21 2.87 -65.90
CA VAL A 280 10.61 1.68 -66.52
C VAL A 280 11.55 0.50 -66.22
N PRO A 281 11.05 -0.67 -65.78
CA PRO A 281 11.90 -1.84 -65.63
C PRO A 281 12.53 -2.14 -66.99
N VAL A 282 13.86 -2.18 -67.03
CA VAL A 282 14.57 -2.74 -68.19
C VAL A 282 14.18 -4.21 -68.17
N THR A 283 13.38 -4.67 -69.14
CA THR A 283 13.14 -6.10 -69.31
C THR A 283 14.50 -6.76 -69.54
N GLN A 284 15.06 -7.35 -68.49
CA GLN A 284 16.26 -8.16 -68.57
C GLN A 284 15.91 -9.32 -69.51
N GLY A 285 16.54 -9.29 -70.68
CA GLY A 285 16.03 -9.96 -71.86
C GLY A 285 15.88 -11.47 -71.72
N LYS A 286 14.85 -11.97 -72.43
CA LYS A 286 14.96 -13.15 -73.28
C LYS A 286 13.85 -13.06 -74.34
N LEU A 287 14.27 -12.90 -75.61
CA LEU A 287 13.52 -13.30 -76.81
C LEU A 287 12.14 -12.66 -77.09
N ALA A 288 11.91 -11.38 -76.74
CA ALA A 288 10.81 -10.64 -77.36
C ALA A 288 11.30 -10.02 -78.68
N ILE A 289 11.18 -10.77 -79.78
CA ILE A 289 11.18 -10.22 -81.14
C ILE A 289 9.88 -9.41 -81.26
N GLY A 290 9.96 -8.13 -80.92
CA GLY A 290 8.83 -7.20 -80.98
C GLY A 290 8.91 -6.15 -79.86
N PRO A 291 8.55 -4.88 -80.13
CA PRO A 291 8.55 -3.85 -79.10
C PRO A 291 7.59 -4.25 -77.99
N ALA A 292 8.02 -4.15 -76.73
CA ALA A 292 7.13 -4.29 -75.58
C ALA A 292 5.94 -3.33 -75.74
N LYS A 293 4.76 -3.88 -76.07
CA LYS A 293 3.52 -3.12 -76.31
C LYS A 293 2.87 -2.82 -74.96
N GLY A 294 2.91 -1.57 -74.51
CA GLY A 294 2.03 -1.11 -73.43
C GLY A 294 2.56 0.06 -72.61
N ASP A 295 1.63 0.89 -72.14
CA ASP A 295 1.89 1.88 -71.09
C ASP A 295 2.32 1.15 -69.81
N TYR A 296 3.43 1.59 -69.19
CA TYR A 296 3.86 1.02 -67.92
C TYR A 296 3.17 1.75 -66.77
N LEU A 297 2.34 1.03 -66.02
CA LEU A 297 1.68 1.54 -64.82
C LEU A 297 2.48 1.17 -63.56
N HIS A 298 2.92 2.18 -62.83
CA HIS A 298 3.60 2.04 -61.56
C HIS A 298 2.73 2.62 -60.43
N ASN A 299 2.26 1.75 -59.54
CA ASN A 299 1.58 2.14 -58.30
C ASN A 299 2.55 1.90 -57.14
N GLY A 300 2.69 2.90 -56.27
CA GLY A 300 3.59 2.82 -55.13
C GLY A 300 3.05 3.58 -53.92
N TRP A 301 3.78 3.49 -52.82
CA TRP A 301 3.48 4.24 -51.60
C TRP A 301 4.75 4.77 -50.98
N MET A 302 4.63 5.85 -50.21
CA MET A 302 5.72 6.44 -49.44
C MET A 302 5.24 6.84 -48.05
N LYS A 303 6.12 6.70 -47.05
CA LYS A 303 5.90 7.18 -45.68
C LYS A 303 7.21 7.65 -45.05
N VAL A 304 7.11 8.43 -43.99
CA VAL A 304 8.25 8.84 -43.17
C VAL A 304 8.32 7.94 -41.94
N LYS A 305 9.49 7.37 -41.68
CA LYS A 305 9.77 6.61 -40.46
C LYS A 305 10.73 7.43 -39.59
N VAL A 306 10.27 7.87 -38.43
CA VAL A 306 11.11 8.43 -37.37
C VAL A 306 11.77 7.27 -36.63
N LEU A 307 13.07 7.36 -36.41
CA LEU A 307 13.91 6.37 -35.73
C LEU A 307 14.20 6.78 -34.28
N SER A 308 14.36 8.08 -34.02
CA SER A 308 14.71 8.65 -32.70
C SER A 308 13.99 9.99 -32.52
N PRO A 309 13.57 10.39 -31.29
CA PRO A 309 13.83 9.75 -29.99
C PRO A 309 12.90 8.56 -29.66
N LYS A 310 11.73 8.49 -30.30
CA LYS A 310 10.84 7.33 -30.23
C LYS A 310 10.43 6.93 -31.65
N PRO A 311 10.54 5.66 -32.03
CA PRO A 311 10.14 5.22 -33.36
C PRO A 311 8.66 5.50 -33.62
N MET A 312 8.36 6.14 -34.75
CA MET A 312 6.99 6.33 -35.22
C MET A 312 6.96 6.45 -36.74
N THR A 313 5.79 6.25 -37.34
CA THR A 313 5.65 6.27 -38.80
C THR A 313 4.48 7.16 -39.20
N SER A 314 4.65 7.93 -40.27
CA SER A 314 3.55 8.70 -40.86
C SER A 314 2.53 7.78 -41.53
N LYS A 315 1.34 8.33 -41.82
CA LYS A 315 0.45 7.72 -42.81
C LYS A 315 1.18 7.60 -44.15
N ALA A 316 0.92 6.52 -44.87
CA ALA A 316 1.46 6.32 -46.21
C ALA A 316 0.66 7.17 -47.22
N VAL A 317 1.35 7.74 -48.19
CA VAL A 317 0.75 8.42 -49.34
C VAL A 317 0.97 7.54 -50.56
N LEU A 318 -0.13 7.23 -51.26
CA LEU A 318 -0.12 6.43 -52.49
C LEU A 318 0.17 7.34 -53.68
N PHE A 319 0.83 6.83 -54.70
CA PHE A 319 1.06 7.54 -55.95
C PHE A 319 0.93 6.60 -57.15
N LYS A 320 0.56 7.15 -58.32
CA LYS A 320 0.29 6.43 -59.56
C LYS A 320 0.99 7.09 -60.76
N PHE A 321 1.87 6.36 -61.42
CA PHE A 321 2.65 6.83 -62.56
C PHE A 321 2.33 6.00 -63.79
N ARG A 322 1.84 6.64 -64.84
CA ARG A 322 1.62 6.05 -66.17
C ARG A 322 2.74 6.53 -67.09
N CYS A 323 3.75 5.69 -67.25
CA CYS A 323 4.86 5.96 -68.16
C CYS A 323 4.40 5.68 -69.60
N GLN A 324 4.28 6.74 -70.38
CA GLN A 324 4.05 6.68 -71.82
C GLN A 324 5.39 6.62 -72.53
N ARG A 325 5.43 5.88 -73.64
CA ARG A 325 6.58 5.86 -74.53
C ARG A 325 6.69 7.24 -75.17
N THR A 326 7.84 7.90 -75.05
CA THR A 326 8.14 9.07 -75.88
C THR A 326 7.97 8.67 -77.33
N PRO A 327 7.11 9.33 -78.14
CA PRO A 327 7.14 9.13 -79.57
C PRO A 327 8.56 9.45 -80.00
N SER A 328 9.26 8.45 -80.55
CA SER A 328 10.54 8.65 -81.21
C SER A 328 10.30 9.75 -82.22
N LYS A 329 10.80 10.96 -81.97
CA LYS A 329 10.93 11.96 -83.04
C LYS A 329 11.73 11.24 -84.12
N GLY A 330 11.08 10.87 -85.23
CA GLY A 330 11.79 10.43 -86.42
C GLY A 330 12.84 11.48 -86.78
N PRO A 331 13.92 11.13 -87.49
CA PRO A 331 15.03 12.04 -87.77
C PRO A 331 14.50 13.30 -88.45
N GLY A 332 14.30 14.35 -87.65
CA GLY A 332 13.95 15.67 -88.16
C GLY A 332 15.16 16.15 -88.93
N LYS A 333 14.96 16.43 -90.22
CA LYS A 333 15.96 17.11 -91.07
C LYS A 333 16.63 18.22 -90.27
N LEU A 334 17.96 18.20 -90.19
CA LEU A 334 18.76 19.33 -89.72
C LEU A 334 18.36 20.56 -90.55
N GLN A 335 17.62 21.49 -89.97
CA GLN A 335 17.57 22.86 -90.46
C GLN A 335 18.78 23.58 -89.89
N LEU A 336 19.69 23.99 -90.79
CA LEU A 336 20.80 24.87 -90.44
C LEU A 336 20.27 26.18 -89.83
N PRO A 337 20.99 26.76 -88.85
CA PRO A 337 20.65 28.08 -88.32
C PRO A 337 20.85 29.15 -89.40
N LYS A 338 19.88 30.07 -89.53
CA LYS A 338 20.07 31.32 -90.28
C LYS A 338 21.10 32.20 -89.55
N PRO A 339 22.13 32.74 -90.23
CA PRO A 339 23.07 33.69 -89.64
C PRO A 339 22.37 35.04 -89.39
N GLY A 340 22.48 35.62 -88.19
CA GLY A 340 22.10 37.02 -87.98
C GLY A 340 21.56 37.48 -86.63
N GLN A 341 21.55 36.69 -85.55
CA GLN A 341 21.07 37.19 -84.24
C GLN A 341 22.19 37.24 -83.19
N LYS A 342 22.57 38.48 -82.82
CA LYS A 342 23.47 38.78 -81.70
C LYS A 342 22.81 38.43 -80.35
N PRO A 343 23.55 37.85 -79.39
CA PRO A 343 23.06 37.65 -78.03
C PRO A 343 22.99 38.98 -77.23
N GLY A 344 21.83 39.27 -76.65
CA GLY A 344 21.65 40.35 -75.68
C GLY A 344 21.93 39.87 -74.25
N LEU A 345 22.85 40.54 -73.56
CA LEU A 345 23.03 40.45 -72.10
C LEU A 345 21.84 41.11 -71.37
N PRO A 346 21.43 40.59 -70.21
CA PRO A 346 20.86 41.45 -69.18
C PRO A 346 21.60 41.36 -67.83
N ALA A 347 22.13 42.53 -67.46
CA ALA A 347 22.05 43.23 -66.18
C ALA A 347 22.33 42.51 -64.85
N LEU A 348 23.46 42.91 -64.26
CA LEU A 348 23.71 42.90 -62.81
C LEU A 348 22.65 43.72 -62.07
N ARG A 349 22.16 43.20 -60.94
CA ARG A 349 21.45 43.97 -59.93
C ARG A 349 22.13 43.84 -58.57
N SER A 350 22.68 44.97 -58.13
CA SER A 350 23.22 45.27 -56.82
C SER A 350 22.12 45.37 -55.75
N GLY A 351 22.39 44.88 -54.55
CA GLY A 351 21.51 45.04 -53.38
C GLY A 351 22.28 44.88 -52.07
N THR A 352 22.61 46.03 -51.50
CA THR A 352 22.92 46.37 -50.09
C THR A 352 22.17 45.49 -49.07
N GLY A 353 22.72 45.07 -47.92
CA GLY A 353 23.42 45.81 -46.88
C GLY A 353 22.62 45.63 -45.58
N GLY A 354 23.22 45.08 -44.51
CA GLY A 354 22.52 44.88 -43.23
C GLY A 354 23.37 44.21 -42.15
N LYS A 355 24.04 45.04 -41.34
CA LYS A 355 24.68 44.69 -40.06
C LYS A 355 23.64 44.22 -39.03
N GLN A 356 23.97 43.20 -38.23
CA GLN A 356 23.45 43.05 -36.85
C GLN A 356 24.46 42.32 -35.95
N PRO A 357 24.41 42.53 -34.61
CA PRO A 357 25.59 42.60 -33.74
C PRO A 357 25.81 41.36 -32.86
N ALA A 358 26.98 41.34 -32.23
CA ALA A 358 27.45 40.33 -31.28
C ALA A 358 26.58 40.20 -30.02
N PRO A 359 26.40 38.98 -29.47
CA PRO A 359 25.79 38.79 -28.16
C PRO A 359 26.81 38.86 -27.03
N THR A 360 26.50 39.69 -26.04
CA THR A 360 27.16 39.84 -24.74
C THR A 360 26.84 38.65 -23.82
N HIS A 361 27.87 38.04 -23.23
CA HIS A 361 27.77 37.02 -22.20
C HIS A 361 27.58 37.65 -20.81
N LYS A 362 26.56 37.22 -20.06
CA LYS A 362 26.45 37.40 -18.60
C LYS A 362 26.58 36.02 -17.93
N PRO A 363 27.49 35.81 -16.95
CA PRO A 363 27.53 34.59 -16.17
C PRO A 363 26.45 34.60 -15.06
N ARG A 364 25.83 33.45 -14.82
CA ARG A 364 24.92 33.21 -13.70
C ARG A 364 25.71 32.68 -12.51
N GLU A 365 25.48 33.34 -11.38
CA GLU A 365 25.95 33.05 -10.03
C GLU A 365 25.29 31.76 -9.49
N ILE A 366 26.10 30.84 -8.97
CA ILE A 366 25.66 29.59 -8.34
C ILE A 366 25.73 29.82 -6.82
N VAL A 367 24.57 29.86 -6.17
CA VAL A 367 24.49 29.89 -4.69
C VAL A 367 24.49 28.46 -4.17
N VAL A 368 25.52 28.12 -3.40
CA VAL A 368 25.72 26.84 -2.71
C VAL A 368 24.88 26.80 -1.44
N VAL A 369 24.13 25.72 -1.27
CA VAL A 369 23.34 25.39 -0.06
C VAL A 369 24.28 24.84 1.01
N GLY A 370 24.44 25.56 2.11
CA GLY A 370 25.11 25.07 3.32
C GLY A 370 24.12 24.46 4.32
N SER A 371 24.19 23.15 4.55
CA SER A 371 23.55 22.48 5.69
C SER A 371 24.60 22.14 6.74
N LYS A 372 24.54 22.81 7.90
CA LYS A 372 25.33 22.47 9.09
C LYS A 372 24.64 21.34 9.85
N ALA A 373 25.32 20.20 9.92
CA ALA A 373 25.04 19.14 10.89
C ALA A 373 25.65 19.55 12.25
N LYS A 374 24.82 19.58 13.29
CA LYS A 374 25.29 19.60 14.69
C LYS A 374 25.17 18.19 15.27
N LYS A 375 26.27 17.83 15.91
CA LYS A 375 26.65 16.56 16.49
C LYS A 375 26.52 16.76 17.99
N ASP A 376 25.60 16.05 18.64
CA ASP A 376 25.61 15.95 20.09
C ASP A 376 25.62 14.47 20.48
N LYS A 377 26.65 14.18 21.27
CA LYS A 377 27.16 12.91 21.75
C LYS A 377 26.83 12.92 23.23
N LYS A 378 26.08 11.95 23.76
CA LYS A 378 26.07 11.72 25.21
C LYS A 378 25.70 10.29 25.63
N ASP A 379 26.73 9.63 26.11
CA ASP A 379 26.84 8.73 27.26
C ASP A 379 25.96 7.47 27.35
N THR A 380 26.64 6.38 26.99
CA THR A 380 26.38 4.99 27.36
C THR A 380 26.62 4.79 28.86
N ALA A 381 25.58 4.38 29.60
CA ALA A 381 25.73 3.75 30.90
C ALA A 381 25.25 2.30 30.81
N ALA A 382 26.18 1.37 31.00
CA ALA A 382 25.95 -0.06 31.07
C ALA A 382 25.33 -0.45 32.43
N GLN A 383 24.41 -1.42 32.42
CA GLN A 383 23.97 -2.18 33.60
C GLN A 383 23.39 -3.55 33.16
N PRO A 384 23.34 -4.57 34.03
CA PRO A 384 23.91 -5.88 33.75
C PRO A 384 22.90 -6.97 33.35
N LEU A 385 23.46 -8.01 32.70
CA LEU A 385 22.83 -9.26 32.29
C LEU A 385 22.22 -10.02 33.49
N LEU A 386 20.90 -10.19 33.49
CA LEU A 386 20.21 -11.18 34.31
C LEU A 386 20.29 -12.55 33.61
N ARG A 387 20.93 -13.49 34.29
CA ARG A 387 20.93 -14.93 33.95
C ARG A 387 19.53 -15.50 34.15
N VAL A 388 19.06 -16.24 33.15
CA VAL A 388 17.89 -17.13 33.22
C VAL A 388 18.39 -18.53 33.60
N PRO A 389 17.82 -19.22 34.61
CA PRO A 389 18.11 -20.63 34.84
C PRO A 389 17.38 -21.52 33.83
N ALA A 390 18.06 -22.59 33.42
CA ALA A 390 17.51 -23.65 32.59
C ALA A 390 16.36 -24.38 33.31
N ALA A 391 15.37 -24.78 32.52
CA ALA A 391 14.25 -25.61 32.95
C ALA A 391 14.66 -27.08 33.00
N ASP A 392 14.21 -27.77 34.04
CA ASP A 392 13.86 -29.20 34.02
C ASP A 392 12.36 -29.35 33.75
#